data_AF-A0A5Q4EQ80-F1
#
_entry.id   AF-A0A5Q4EQ80-F1
#
_cell.length_a   1.000
_cell.length_b   1.000
_cell.length_c   1.000
_cell.angle_alpha   90.00
_cell.angle_beta   90.00
_cell.angle_gamma   90.00
#
_symmetry.space_group_name_H-M   'P 1'
#
loop_
_entity.id
_entity.type
_entity.pdbx_description
1 polymer ?
#
loop_
_entity_poly.entity_id
_entity_poly.type
_entity_poly.pdbx_seq_one_letter_code
_entity_poly.pdbx_strand_id
1 'polypeptide(L)'
;MSMRSRRQLSHIWIFALFAIGWTLGCIRIMTAPPGGMSHHMQVLFAAPFVIFGVGVWWIVLALIRAEFFPPPMGGVIVIDNPGRTLVRSRRMHPLAWSLIAAFASSLLASIIIVFALGWHPQPSQAHAAWIIIVIVSAAAFIASALRGGSFDVLTIDDDQGMVELAPSSENRAGMCIATSDIRSVVVRDFIRIDLHDSDGTERVISVDIEHTDGERHHTAFVCGFTGVRSAEAFAAWLRERLKLAETEPRLSG
;
A
#
# COMPACT_ATOMS: atom_id res chain seq x y z
N MET A 1 -10.21 20.08 -15.88
CA MET A 1 -8.97 19.69 -15.19
C MET A 1 -8.80 20.61 -13.98
N SER A 2 -8.92 20.10 -12.75
CA SER A 2 -8.93 20.93 -11.53
C SER A 2 -7.54 21.53 -11.25
N MET A 3 -7.47 22.65 -10.53
CA MET A 3 -6.18 23.24 -10.11
C MET A 3 -5.31 22.25 -9.30
N ARG A 4 -5.93 21.29 -8.61
CA ARG A 4 -5.23 20.24 -7.84
C ARG A 4 -4.45 19.29 -8.76
N SER A 5 -5.02 18.94 -9.92
CA SER A 5 -4.36 18.08 -10.92
C SER A 5 -3.12 18.74 -11.53
N ARG A 6 -3.14 20.07 -11.76
CA ARG A 6 -1.96 20.80 -12.27
C ARG A 6 -0.77 20.79 -11.30
N ARG A 7 -1.03 20.96 -9.99
CA ARG A 7 0.03 20.87 -8.96
C ARG A 7 0.56 19.45 -8.80
N GLN A 8 -0.26 18.41 -8.95
CA GLN A 8 0.25 17.03 -8.88
C GLN A 8 1.13 16.70 -10.08
N LEU A 9 0.75 17.13 -11.28
CA LEU A 9 1.57 16.95 -12.48
C LEU A 9 2.94 17.61 -12.38
N SER A 10 3.05 18.81 -11.80
CA SER A 10 4.36 19.46 -11.64
C SER A 10 5.31 18.67 -10.74
N HIS A 11 4.80 18.05 -9.66
CA HIS A 11 5.63 17.19 -8.80
C HIS A 11 6.09 15.93 -9.55
N ILE A 12 5.20 15.29 -10.32
CA ILE A 12 5.55 14.10 -11.11
C ILE A 12 6.70 14.41 -12.09
N TRP A 13 6.66 15.56 -12.77
CA TRP A 13 7.73 15.96 -13.68
C TRP A 13 9.07 16.23 -12.97
N ILE A 14 9.04 16.83 -11.77
CA ILE A 14 10.25 17.03 -10.97
C ILE A 14 10.89 15.68 -10.61
N PHE A 15 10.09 14.71 -10.15
CA PHE A 15 10.59 13.37 -9.84
C PHE A 15 11.12 12.64 -11.09
N ALA A 16 10.46 12.77 -12.24
CA ALA A 16 10.92 12.16 -13.48
C ALA A 16 12.26 12.74 -13.94
N LEU A 17 12.43 14.07 -13.89
CA LEU A 17 13.71 14.72 -14.24
C LEU A 17 14.83 14.31 -13.29
N PHE A 18 14.54 14.23 -11.98
CA PHE A 18 15.49 13.73 -11.00
C PHE A 18 15.90 12.27 -11.30
N ALA A 19 14.93 11.40 -11.61
CA ALA A 19 15.19 10.01 -11.97
C ALA A 19 16.07 9.87 -13.22
N ILE A 20 15.81 10.69 -14.25
CA ILE A 20 16.63 10.74 -15.47
C ILE A 20 18.06 11.16 -15.14
N GLY A 21 18.24 12.28 -14.42
CA GLY A 21 19.57 12.76 -14.02
C GLY A 21 20.36 11.72 -13.22
N TRP A 22 19.69 11.06 -12.27
CA TRP A 22 20.27 9.99 -11.47
C TRP A 22 20.69 8.78 -12.32
N THR A 23 19.82 8.33 -13.24
CA THR A 23 20.10 7.19 -14.13
C THR A 23 21.32 7.48 -15.00
N LEU A 24 21.40 8.68 -15.57
CA LEU A 24 22.56 9.11 -16.37
C LEU A 24 23.84 9.18 -15.53
N GLY A 25 23.75 9.63 -14.27
CA GLY A 25 24.87 9.60 -13.33
C GLY A 25 25.38 8.18 -13.07
N CYS A 26 24.46 7.23 -12.84
CA CYS A 26 24.80 5.82 -12.62
C CYS A 26 25.45 5.19 -13.84
N ILE A 27 24.91 5.42 -15.05
CA ILE A 27 25.49 4.95 -16.31
C ILE A 27 26.90 5.49 -16.46
N ARG A 28 27.10 6.80 -16.22
CA ARG A 28 28.42 7.42 -16.31
C ARG A 28 29.43 6.77 -15.36
N ILE A 29 29.03 6.49 -14.12
CA ILE A 29 29.88 5.78 -13.13
C ILE A 29 30.21 4.36 -13.61
N MET A 30 29.23 3.63 -14.15
CA MET A 30 29.43 2.26 -14.65
C MET A 30 30.27 2.18 -15.92
N THR A 31 30.27 3.24 -16.74
CA THR A 31 31.06 3.31 -17.99
C THR A 31 32.44 3.92 -17.81
N ALA A 32 32.76 4.44 -16.61
CA ALA A 32 34.09 4.98 -16.34
C ALA A 32 35.14 3.87 -16.43
N PRO A 33 36.30 4.12 -17.09
CA PRO A 33 37.33 3.10 -17.24
C PRO A 33 37.76 2.56 -15.88
N PRO A 34 37.93 1.24 -15.73
CA PRO A 34 38.20 0.60 -14.46
C PRO A 34 39.52 1.11 -13.88
N GLY A 35 39.45 2.04 -12.92
CA GLY A 35 40.60 2.43 -12.10
C GLY A 35 40.96 1.31 -11.13
N GLY A 36 41.55 0.23 -11.64
CA GLY A 36 42.10 -0.88 -10.85
C GLY A 36 41.11 -1.74 -10.03
N MET A 37 39.81 -1.41 -9.99
CA MET A 37 38.79 -2.22 -9.31
C MET A 37 38.39 -3.45 -10.12
N SER A 38 38.28 -4.61 -9.46
CA SER A 38 37.72 -5.81 -10.06
C SER A 38 36.25 -5.61 -10.43
N HIS A 39 35.78 -6.25 -11.51
CA HIS A 39 34.40 -6.16 -11.99
C HIS A 39 33.36 -6.44 -10.90
N HIS A 40 33.65 -7.40 -10.01
CA HIS A 40 32.79 -7.72 -8.87
C HIS A 40 32.59 -6.53 -7.93
N MET A 41 33.65 -5.78 -7.62
CA MET A 41 33.55 -4.61 -6.73
C MET A 41 32.79 -3.46 -7.36
N GLN A 42 32.90 -3.28 -8.68
CA GLN A 42 32.13 -2.28 -9.40
C GLN A 42 30.63 -2.58 -9.33
N VAL A 43 30.24 -3.85 -9.52
CA VAL A 43 28.83 -4.27 -9.42
C VAL A 43 28.31 -4.09 -7.99
N LEU A 44 29.07 -4.52 -6.98
CA LEU A 44 28.68 -4.35 -5.57
C LEU A 44 28.47 -2.87 -5.19
N PHE A 45 29.33 -1.99 -5.69
CA PHE A 45 29.23 -0.57 -5.45
C PHE A 45 28.06 0.07 -6.21
N ALA A 46 27.84 -0.30 -7.46
CA ALA A 46 26.82 0.29 -8.31
C ALA A 46 25.39 -0.19 -7.98
N ALA A 47 25.24 -1.42 -7.50
CA ALA A 47 23.93 -2.04 -7.34
C ALA A 47 22.98 -1.32 -6.35
N PRO A 48 23.41 -0.74 -5.20
CA PRO A 48 22.55 0.11 -4.38
C PRO A 48 22.00 1.34 -5.12
N PHE A 49 22.82 1.97 -5.98
CA PHE A 49 22.40 3.10 -6.81
C PHE A 49 21.37 2.69 -7.86
N VAL A 50 21.53 1.49 -8.43
CA VAL A 50 20.57 0.90 -9.39
C VAL A 50 19.25 0.58 -8.69
N ILE A 51 19.28 -0.05 -7.51
CA ILE A 51 18.08 -0.33 -6.71
C ILE A 51 17.33 0.97 -6.40
N PHE A 52 18.05 2.00 -5.99
CA PHE A 52 17.45 3.31 -5.76
C PHE A 52 16.85 3.88 -7.06
N GLY A 53 17.60 3.90 -8.17
CA GLY A 53 17.09 4.39 -9.45
C GLY A 53 15.81 3.68 -9.92
N VAL A 54 15.79 2.34 -9.83
CA VAL A 54 14.60 1.52 -10.15
C VAL A 54 13.44 1.85 -9.22
N GLY A 55 13.68 2.02 -7.92
CA GLY A 55 12.65 2.39 -6.96
C GLY A 55 12.03 3.76 -7.24
N VAL A 56 12.84 4.77 -7.61
CA VAL A 56 12.31 6.09 -8.01
C VAL A 56 11.42 5.97 -9.24
N TRP A 57 11.87 5.24 -10.27
CA TRP A 57 11.06 5.01 -11.47
C TRP A 57 9.76 4.28 -11.17
N TRP A 58 9.81 3.28 -10.29
CA TRP A 58 8.62 2.57 -9.84
C TRP A 58 7.62 3.52 -9.15
N ILE A 59 8.09 4.42 -8.29
CA ILE A 59 7.24 5.43 -7.63
C ILE A 59 6.62 6.37 -8.67
N VAL A 60 7.41 6.88 -9.61
CA VAL A 60 6.91 7.76 -10.69
C VAL A 60 5.83 7.05 -11.50
N LEU A 61 6.07 5.80 -11.91
CA LEU A 61 5.09 5.00 -12.65
C LEU A 61 3.83 4.71 -11.82
N ALA A 62 3.98 4.45 -10.52
CA ALA A 62 2.85 4.24 -9.62
C ALA A 62 1.99 5.51 -9.46
N LEU A 63 2.63 6.69 -9.35
CA LEU A 63 1.93 7.98 -9.28
C LEU A 63 1.20 8.31 -10.58
N ILE A 64 1.86 8.12 -11.73
CA ILE A 64 1.22 8.26 -13.05
C ILE A 64 0.04 7.31 -13.15
N ARG A 65 0.23 6.03 -12.80
CA ARG A 65 -0.85 5.04 -12.84
C ARG A 65 -2.00 5.42 -11.93
N ALA A 66 -1.75 5.90 -10.73
CA ALA A 66 -2.80 6.31 -9.78
C ALA A 66 -3.62 7.50 -10.29
N GLU A 67 -2.99 8.45 -10.99
CA GLU A 67 -3.68 9.62 -11.56
C GLU A 67 -4.51 9.24 -12.80
N PHE A 68 -3.95 8.46 -13.72
CA PHE A 68 -4.61 8.14 -15.00
C PHE A 68 -5.53 6.92 -14.93
N PHE A 69 -5.27 6.00 -14.01
CA PHE A 69 -6.02 4.75 -13.85
C PHE A 69 -6.41 4.59 -12.37
N PRO A 70 -7.38 5.40 -11.89
CA PRO A 70 -7.88 5.24 -10.54
C PRO A 70 -8.33 3.79 -10.37
N PRO A 71 -7.94 3.13 -9.27
CA PRO A 71 -8.23 1.72 -9.12
C PRO A 71 -9.74 1.51 -9.06
N PRO A 72 -10.28 0.49 -9.75
CA PRO A 72 -11.68 0.15 -9.64
C PRO A 72 -12.04 -0.15 -8.18
N MET A 73 -13.28 0.15 -7.78
CA MET A 73 -13.86 -0.25 -6.49
C MET A 73 -13.07 0.28 -5.26
N GLY A 74 -12.50 1.48 -5.35
CA GLY A 74 -11.82 2.10 -4.21
C GLY A 74 -10.46 1.47 -3.84
N GLY A 75 -9.92 0.61 -4.70
CA GLY A 75 -8.60 0.03 -4.48
C GLY A 75 -8.59 -1.31 -3.76
N VAL A 76 -9.74 -1.94 -3.52
CA VAL A 76 -9.77 -3.37 -3.13
C VAL A 76 -9.50 -4.25 -4.35
N ILE A 77 -9.03 -5.48 -4.09
CA ILE A 77 -8.88 -6.50 -5.13
C ILE A 77 -10.08 -7.44 -5.00
N VAL A 78 -10.89 -7.53 -6.04
CA VAL A 78 -12.02 -8.47 -6.12
C VAL A 78 -11.59 -9.67 -6.96
N ILE A 79 -11.74 -10.86 -6.41
CA ILE A 79 -11.44 -12.14 -7.05
C ILE A 79 -12.77 -12.88 -7.14
N ASP A 80 -13.36 -12.87 -8.34
CA ASP A 80 -14.59 -13.61 -8.62
C ASP A 80 -14.26 -15.05 -9.00
N ASN A 81 -14.66 -15.99 -8.14
CA ASN A 81 -14.73 -17.41 -8.46
C ASN A 81 -16.20 -17.80 -8.68
N PRO A 82 -16.50 -18.86 -9.45
CA PRO A 82 -17.87 -19.36 -9.57
C PRO A 82 -18.48 -19.62 -8.20
N GLY A 83 -19.62 -18.96 -7.89
CA GLY A 83 -20.33 -19.09 -6.60
C GLY A 83 -19.71 -18.32 -5.42
N ARG A 84 -18.49 -17.76 -5.56
CA ARG A 84 -17.78 -17.10 -4.46
C ARG A 84 -16.95 -15.91 -4.90
N THR A 85 -17.28 -14.73 -4.40
CA THR A 85 -16.48 -13.51 -4.58
C THR A 85 -15.63 -13.25 -3.33
N LEU A 86 -14.32 -13.13 -3.51
CA LEU A 86 -13.39 -12.76 -2.44
C LEU A 86 -12.91 -11.32 -2.63
N VAL A 87 -13.04 -10.51 -1.58
CA VAL A 87 -12.54 -9.14 -1.56
C VAL A 87 -11.34 -9.06 -0.63
N ARG A 88 -10.23 -8.58 -1.18
CA ARG A 88 -8.98 -8.36 -0.45
C ARG A 88 -8.71 -6.89 -0.26
N SER A 89 -8.32 -6.53 0.96
CA SER A 89 -7.74 -5.22 1.23
C SER A 89 -6.42 -5.13 0.48
N ARG A 90 -6.19 -4.02 -0.20
CA ARG A 90 -4.89 -3.70 -0.78
C ARG A 90 -3.97 -3.11 0.29
N ARG A 91 -3.88 -3.78 1.44
CA ARG A 91 -2.75 -3.56 2.35
C ARG A 91 -1.47 -3.82 1.55
N MET A 92 -0.47 -2.98 1.78
CA MET A 92 0.83 -3.19 1.14
C MET A 92 1.32 -4.59 1.51
N HIS A 93 1.51 -5.42 0.48
CA HIS A 93 2.06 -6.76 0.63
C HIS A 93 3.39 -6.67 1.40
N PRO A 94 3.74 -7.63 2.28
CA PRO A 94 5.00 -7.58 3.04
C PRO A 94 6.24 -7.39 2.16
N LEU A 95 6.20 -7.95 0.95
CA LEU A 95 7.22 -7.72 -0.08
C LEU A 95 7.35 -6.23 -0.45
N ALA A 96 6.25 -5.50 -0.58
CA ALA A 96 6.28 -4.07 -0.87
C ALA A 96 6.96 -3.29 0.26
N TRP A 97 6.67 -3.61 1.52
CA TRP A 97 7.38 -3.03 2.67
C TRP A 97 8.87 -3.34 2.67
N SER A 98 9.24 -4.58 2.33
CA SER A 98 10.63 -5.00 2.17
C SER A 98 11.34 -4.19 1.09
N LEU A 99 10.70 -3.99 -0.06
CA LEU A 99 11.24 -3.20 -1.17
C LEU A 99 11.38 -1.72 -0.82
N ILE A 100 10.42 -1.14 -0.10
CA ILE A 100 10.50 0.25 0.40
C ILE A 100 11.69 0.39 1.36
N ALA A 101 11.87 -0.57 2.27
CA ALA A 101 12.98 -0.59 3.20
C ALA A 101 14.33 -0.77 2.48
N ALA A 102 14.39 -1.64 1.47
CA ALA A 102 15.57 -1.83 0.61
C ALA A 102 15.93 -0.54 -0.12
N PHE A 103 14.93 0.14 -0.68
CA PHE A 103 15.09 1.42 -1.36
C PHE A 103 15.62 2.51 -0.42
N ALA A 104 14.99 2.69 0.74
CA ALA A 104 15.37 3.72 1.72
C ALA A 104 16.78 3.47 2.29
N SER A 105 17.08 2.22 2.63
CA SER A 105 18.42 1.83 3.12
C SER A 105 19.48 1.93 2.02
N SER A 106 19.17 1.63 0.76
CA SER A 106 20.08 1.82 -0.37
C SER A 106 20.40 3.30 -0.62
N LEU A 107 19.40 4.18 -0.49
CA LEU A 107 19.62 5.64 -0.56
C LEU A 107 20.56 6.09 0.55
N LEU A 108 20.27 5.69 1.80
CA LEU A 108 21.08 6.08 2.95
C LEU A 108 22.51 5.54 2.83
N ALA A 109 22.68 4.29 2.43
CA ALA A 109 23.99 3.68 2.17
C ALA A 109 24.76 4.45 1.09
N SER A 110 24.09 4.81 -0.02
CA SER A 110 24.72 5.58 -1.11
C SER A 110 25.20 6.95 -0.63
N ILE A 111 24.41 7.65 0.20
CA ILE A 111 24.79 8.94 0.79
C ILE A 111 26.00 8.77 1.71
N ILE A 112 25.97 7.80 2.62
CA ILE A 112 27.07 7.56 3.57
C ILE A 112 28.36 7.23 2.81
N ILE A 113 28.28 6.34 1.82
CA ILE A 113 29.45 5.94 1.04
C ILE A 113 30.06 7.15 0.33
N VAL A 114 29.26 7.92 -0.43
CA VAL A 114 29.77 9.04 -1.22
C VAL A 114 30.31 10.17 -0.35
N PHE A 115 29.56 10.56 0.70
CA PHE A 115 29.87 11.77 1.47
C PHE A 115 30.75 11.53 2.69
N ALA A 116 30.73 10.34 3.30
CA ALA A 116 31.53 10.05 4.50
C ALA A 116 32.76 9.19 4.20
N LEU A 117 32.67 8.24 3.27
CA LEU A 117 33.75 7.28 2.97
C LEU A 117 34.52 7.63 1.68
N GLY A 118 33.98 8.53 0.88
CA GLY A 118 34.55 8.96 -0.40
C GLY A 118 34.20 8.05 -1.57
N TRP A 119 34.67 8.41 -2.76
CA TRP A 119 34.31 7.76 -4.03
C TRP A 119 34.92 6.36 -4.23
N HIS A 120 35.82 5.94 -3.35
CA HIS A 120 36.53 4.66 -3.42
C HIS A 120 36.42 3.91 -2.09
N PRO A 121 35.23 3.44 -1.71
CA PRO A 121 35.08 2.68 -0.47
C PRO A 121 35.87 1.37 -0.55
N GLN A 122 36.38 0.94 0.61
CA GLN A 122 37.00 -0.36 0.72
C GLN A 122 35.97 -1.47 0.49
N PRO A 123 36.36 -2.64 -0.05
CA PRO A 123 35.46 -3.78 -0.21
C PRO A 123 34.64 -4.12 1.03
N SER A 124 35.27 -4.10 2.21
CA SER A 124 34.61 -4.38 3.49
C SER A 124 33.43 -3.43 3.77
N GLN A 125 33.56 -2.16 3.39
CA GLN A 125 32.52 -1.15 3.57
C GLN A 125 31.33 -1.40 2.63
N ALA A 126 31.59 -1.76 1.37
CA ALA A 126 30.54 -2.15 0.44
C ALA A 126 29.78 -3.39 0.93
N HIS A 127 30.48 -4.42 1.44
CA HIS A 127 29.84 -5.60 2.00
C HIS A 127 29.01 -5.26 3.25
N ALA A 128 29.52 -4.42 4.15
CA ALA A 128 28.79 -3.98 5.33
C ALA A 128 27.49 -3.26 4.97
N ALA A 129 27.53 -2.36 3.98
CA ALA A 129 26.34 -1.67 3.48
C ALA A 129 25.29 -2.66 2.95
N TRP A 130 25.70 -3.67 2.19
CA TRP A 130 24.81 -4.71 1.70
C TRP A 130 24.16 -5.54 2.81
N ILE A 131 24.96 -5.96 3.80
CA ILE A 131 24.45 -6.70 4.95
C ILE A 131 23.37 -5.88 5.66
N ILE A 132 23.61 -4.58 5.86
CA ILE A 132 22.64 -3.68 6.50
C ILE A 132 21.35 -3.57 5.66
N ILE A 133 21.46 -3.35 4.35
CA ILE A 133 20.30 -3.26 3.45
C ILE A 133 19.46 -4.55 3.53
N VAL A 134 20.10 -5.72 3.46
CA VAL A 134 19.42 -7.02 3.54
C VAL A 134 18.73 -7.21 4.89
N ILE A 135 19.43 -6.93 6.00
CA ILE A 135 18.86 -7.08 7.36
C ILE A 135 17.66 -6.17 7.54
N VAL A 136 17.75 -4.89 7.16
CA VAL A 136 16.65 -3.93 7.29
C VAL A 136 15.45 -4.34 6.42
N SER A 137 15.71 -4.81 5.20
CA SER A 137 14.66 -5.28 4.28
C SER A 137 13.96 -6.54 4.78
N ALA A 138 14.73 -7.49 5.34
CA ALA A 138 14.19 -8.70 5.95
C ALA A 138 13.39 -8.39 7.22
N ALA A 139 13.89 -7.50 8.08
CA ALA A 139 13.17 -7.05 9.26
C ALA A 139 11.84 -6.37 8.91
N ALA A 140 11.83 -5.51 7.88
CA ALA A 140 10.60 -4.88 7.39
C ALA A 140 9.61 -5.91 6.81
N PHE A 141 10.09 -6.92 6.08
CA PHE A 141 9.26 -8.02 5.60
C PHE A 141 8.62 -8.79 6.77
N ILE A 142 9.43 -9.22 7.74
CA ILE A 142 8.93 -10.00 8.89
C ILE A 142 7.94 -9.16 9.71
N ALA A 143 8.28 -7.92 10.02
CA ALA A 143 7.41 -7.03 10.79
C ALA A 143 6.07 -6.79 10.09
N SER A 144 6.07 -6.58 8.78
CA SER A 144 4.84 -6.39 8.00
C SER A 144 4.05 -7.69 7.81
N ALA A 145 4.71 -8.84 7.65
CA ALA A 145 4.04 -10.14 7.60
C ALA A 145 3.39 -10.50 8.94
N LEU A 146 4.01 -10.17 10.07
CA LEU A 146 3.45 -10.39 11.40
C LEU A 146 2.28 -9.45 11.72
N ARG A 147 2.29 -8.22 11.20
CA ARG A 147 1.21 -7.24 11.38
C ARG A 147 0.07 -7.43 10.38
N GLY A 148 0.38 -7.95 9.20
CA GLY A 148 -0.58 -8.28 8.14
C GLY A 148 -1.37 -9.52 8.51
N GLY A 149 -2.38 -9.37 9.38
CA GLY A 149 -3.46 -10.35 9.47
C GLY A 149 -4.10 -10.63 8.11
N SER A 150 -5.06 -11.56 8.04
CA SER A 150 -5.68 -12.01 6.79
C SER A 150 -5.95 -10.84 5.82
N PHE A 151 -5.38 -10.91 4.61
CA PHE A 151 -5.58 -9.91 3.56
C PHE A 151 -7.01 -9.93 3.01
N ASP A 152 -7.68 -11.05 3.25
CA ASP A 152 -9.09 -11.23 2.96
C ASP A 152 -9.88 -10.35 3.92
N VAL A 153 -10.80 -9.56 3.37
CA VAL A 153 -11.64 -8.64 4.12
C VAL A 153 -13.05 -9.20 4.18
N LEU A 154 -13.54 -9.65 3.04
CA LEU A 154 -14.92 -10.05 2.82
C LEU A 154 -14.93 -11.21 1.85
N THR A 155 -15.71 -12.23 2.15
CA THR A 155 -16.10 -13.28 1.21
C THR A 155 -17.60 -13.17 1.03
N ILE A 156 -18.07 -13.17 -0.22
CA ILE A 156 -19.48 -13.31 -0.56
C ILE A 156 -19.64 -14.69 -1.17
N ASP A 157 -20.39 -15.55 -0.51
CA ASP A 157 -20.79 -16.86 -1.01
C ASP A 157 -22.21 -16.73 -1.60
N ASP A 158 -22.29 -16.67 -2.92
CA ASP A 158 -23.54 -16.49 -3.64
C ASP A 158 -24.44 -17.73 -3.54
N ASP A 159 -23.84 -18.93 -3.44
CA ASP A 159 -24.57 -20.20 -3.40
C ASP A 159 -25.26 -20.39 -2.05
N GLN A 160 -24.61 -19.97 -0.96
CA GLN A 160 -25.17 -20.00 0.39
C GLN A 160 -25.94 -18.72 0.75
N GLY A 161 -25.81 -17.66 -0.04
CA GLY A 161 -26.38 -16.35 0.26
C GLY A 161 -25.76 -15.72 1.52
N MET A 162 -24.48 -15.95 1.77
CA MET A 162 -23.78 -15.54 2.99
C MET A 162 -22.64 -14.58 2.69
N VAL A 163 -22.40 -13.68 3.63
CA VAL A 163 -21.28 -12.73 3.61
C VAL A 163 -20.41 -13.00 4.83
N GLU A 164 -19.20 -13.49 4.60
CA GLU A 164 -18.21 -13.74 5.65
C GLU A 164 -17.21 -12.59 5.74
N LEU A 165 -17.17 -11.95 6.91
CA LEU A 165 -16.17 -10.97 7.26
C LEU A 165 -14.98 -11.68 7.89
N ALA A 166 -13.79 -11.40 7.35
CA ALA A 166 -12.57 -11.93 7.92
C ALA A 166 -12.32 -11.35 9.31
N PRO A 167 -11.56 -12.06 10.17
CA PRO A 167 -11.17 -11.55 11.47
C PRO A 167 -10.47 -10.19 11.34
N SER A 168 -11.01 -9.18 12.00
CA SER A 168 -10.45 -7.83 12.07
C SER A 168 -10.00 -7.51 13.50
N SER A 169 -9.30 -6.39 13.69
CA SER A 169 -8.95 -5.93 15.04
C SER A 169 -10.18 -5.70 15.91
N GLU A 170 -11.32 -5.38 15.29
CA GLU A 170 -12.59 -5.13 15.95
C GLU A 170 -13.43 -6.41 16.10
N ASN A 171 -13.22 -7.40 15.21
CA ASN A 171 -13.92 -8.68 15.25
C ASN A 171 -12.95 -9.87 15.14
N ARG A 172 -12.52 -10.42 16.28
CA ARG A 172 -11.50 -11.48 16.34
C ARG A 172 -11.96 -12.85 15.83
N ALA A 173 -13.28 -13.12 15.77
CA ALA A 173 -13.80 -14.44 15.42
C ALA A 173 -14.16 -14.59 13.93
N GLY A 174 -14.11 -13.50 13.16
CA GLY A 174 -14.84 -13.45 11.89
C GLY A 174 -16.36 -13.41 12.12
N MET A 175 -17.13 -13.05 11.10
CA MET A 175 -18.59 -12.99 11.23
C MET A 175 -19.24 -13.38 9.92
N CYS A 176 -20.20 -14.28 9.97
CA CYS A 176 -20.98 -14.68 8.82
C CYS A 176 -22.37 -14.04 8.94
N ILE A 177 -22.77 -13.27 7.94
CA ILE A 177 -24.03 -12.53 7.89
C ILE A 177 -24.82 -13.05 6.69
N ALA A 178 -26.08 -13.42 6.87
CA ALA A 178 -26.93 -13.76 5.75
C ALA A 178 -27.20 -12.52 4.89
N THR A 179 -27.15 -12.65 3.57
CA THR A 179 -27.36 -11.53 2.65
C THR A 179 -28.75 -10.90 2.83
N SER A 180 -29.74 -11.70 3.24
CA SER A 180 -31.10 -11.23 3.58
C SER A 180 -31.15 -10.28 4.78
N ASP A 181 -30.19 -10.41 5.69
CA ASP A 181 -30.16 -9.65 6.94
C ASP A 181 -29.43 -8.32 6.77
N ILE A 182 -28.73 -8.14 5.65
CA ILE A 182 -28.04 -6.91 5.32
C ILE A 182 -29.05 -5.86 4.88
N ARG A 183 -29.09 -4.74 5.61
CA ARG A 183 -30.02 -3.63 5.35
C ARG A 183 -29.37 -2.52 4.56
N SER A 184 -28.13 -2.17 4.90
CA SER A 184 -27.44 -1.05 4.29
C SER A 184 -25.92 -1.25 4.34
N VAL A 185 -25.23 -0.53 3.46
CA VAL A 185 -23.77 -0.38 3.49
C VAL A 185 -23.50 1.10 3.68
N VAL A 186 -22.79 1.47 4.74
CA VAL A 186 -22.53 2.86 5.12
C VAL A 186 -21.04 3.16 5.13
N VAL A 187 -20.68 4.37 4.70
CA VAL A 187 -19.33 4.89 4.86
C VAL A 187 -19.35 5.70 6.16
N ARG A 188 -18.50 5.34 7.11
CA ARG A 188 -18.34 6.07 8.36
C ARG A 188 -16.97 6.73 8.41
N ASP A 189 -16.93 7.91 9.00
CA ASP A 189 -15.71 8.65 9.25
C ASP A 189 -15.53 8.73 10.75
N PHE A 190 -14.49 8.10 11.27
CA PHE A 190 -14.21 8.12 12.70
C PHE A 190 -12.75 8.46 12.96
N ILE A 191 -12.52 9.12 14.09
CA ILE A 191 -11.19 9.43 14.58
C ILE A 191 -10.81 8.25 15.47
N ARG A 192 -9.86 7.44 15.00
CA ARG A 192 -9.26 6.39 15.80
C ARG A 192 -8.26 7.05 16.74
N ILE A 193 -8.51 6.94 18.04
CA ILE A 193 -7.56 7.35 19.07
C ILE A 193 -6.72 6.12 19.38
N ASP A 194 -5.48 6.08 18.86
CA ASP A 194 -4.57 5.01 19.22
C ASP A 194 -4.03 5.26 20.63
N LEU A 195 -4.51 4.47 21.59
CA LEU A 195 -4.13 4.53 23.01
C LEU A 195 -2.62 4.29 23.26
N HIS A 196 -1.86 3.90 22.24
CA HIS A 196 -0.42 3.64 22.29
C HIS A 196 0.43 4.76 21.69
N ASP A 197 -0.17 5.75 21.03
CA ASP A 197 0.53 6.88 20.43
C ASP A 197 -0.01 8.17 21.04
N SER A 198 0.82 8.85 21.82
CA SER A 198 0.41 9.97 22.67
C SER A 198 -0.11 11.21 21.92
N ASP A 199 -0.03 11.22 20.59
CA ASP A 199 -0.52 12.32 19.73
C ASP A 199 -1.25 11.83 18.45
N GLY A 200 -1.45 10.51 18.30
CA GLY A 200 -1.92 9.90 17.05
C GLY A 200 -3.44 9.83 16.95
N THR A 201 -4.10 10.93 16.58
CA THR A 201 -5.47 10.85 16.05
C THR A 201 -5.43 10.51 14.57
N GLU A 202 -5.63 9.23 14.23
CA GLU A 202 -5.75 8.82 12.84
C GLU A 202 -7.22 8.92 12.41
N ARG A 203 -7.50 9.79 11.44
CA ARG A 203 -8.82 9.82 10.79
C ARG A 203 -8.91 8.60 9.87
N VAL A 204 -9.75 7.65 10.24
CA VAL A 204 -9.99 6.42 9.47
C VAL A 204 -11.39 6.47 8.90
N ILE A 205 -11.49 6.28 7.59
CA ILE A 205 -12.78 6.19 6.91
C ILE A 205 -13.07 4.71 6.72
N SER A 206 -14.15 4.20 7.30
CA SER A 206 -14.54 2.80 7.16
C SER A 206 -15.74 2.62 6.25
N VAL A 207 -15.85 1.41 5.72
CA VAL A 207 -17.09 0.89 5.15
C VAL A 207 -17.61 -0.18 6.11
N ASP A 208 -18.85 -0.01 6.55
CA ASP A 208 -19.51 -0.89 7.49
C ASP A 208 -20.80 -1.44 6.89
N ILE A 209 -21.18 -2.65 7.29
CA ILE A 209 -22.44 -3.29 6.93
C ILE A 209 -23.39 -3.20 8.11
N GLU A 210 -24.58 -2.63 7.88
CA GLU A 210 -25.67 -2.68 8.85
C GLU A 210 -26.54 -3.90 8.57
N HIS A 211 -26.67 -4.77 9.57
CA HIS A 211 -27.45 -5.99 9.47
C HIS A 211 -28.39 -6.16 10.67
N THR A 212 -29.39 -7.02 10.51
CA THR A 212 -30.34 -7.39 11.56
C THR A 212 -30.10 -8.82 12.03
N ASP A 213 -29.83 -9.02 13.31
CA ASP A 213 -29.85 -10.34 13.95
C ASP A 213 -31.10 -10.42 14.84
N GLY A 214 -32.16 -11.02 14.30
CA GLY A 214 -33.51 -10.95 14.87
C GLY A 214 -34.06 -9.51 14.85
N GLU A 215 -34.38 -8.97 16.03
CA GLU A 215 -34.89 -7.59 16.17
C GLU A 215 -33.80 -6.54 16.40
N ARG A 216 -32.53 -6.95 16.55
CA ARG A 216 -31.44 -6.04 16.89
C ARG A 216 -30.68 -5.58 15.65
N HIS A 217 -30.44 -4.27 15.57
CA HIS A 217 -29.59 -3.66 14.55
C HIS A 217 -28.13 -3.71 14.99
N HIS A 218 -27.29 -4.30 14.15
CA HIS A 218 -25.86 -4.43 14.37
C HIS A 218 -25.09 -3.77 13.21
N THR A 219 -23.94 -3.18 13.53
CA THR A 219 -23.00 -2.66 12.54
C THR A 219 -21.74 -3.52 12.57
N ALA A 220 -21.33 -4.02 11.41
CA ALA A 220 -20.14 -4.82 11.25
C ALA A 220 -19.11 -4.06 10.41
N PHE A 221 -17.93 -3.83 10.97
CA PHE A 221 -16.81 -3.21 10.26
C PHE A 221 -16.31 -4.12 9.14
N VAL A 222 -16.27 -3.62 7.92
CA VAL A 222 -15.72 -4.35 6.77
C VAL A 222 -14.25 -4.00 6.61
N CYS A 223 -13.96 -2.75 6.25
CA CYS A 223 -12.58 -2.31 6.06
C CYS A 223 -12.40 -0.80 6.17
N GLY A 224 -11.16 -0.39 6.47
CA GLY A 224 -10.73 1.00 6.52
C GLY A 224 -10.06 1.45 5.22
N PHE A 225 -10.25 2.72 4.88
CA PHE A 225 -9.73 3.42 3.73
C PHE A 225 -9.08 4.74 4.16
N THR A 226 -8.09 5.18 3.38
CA THR A 226 -7.40 6.45 3.59
C THR A 226 -8.11 7.64 2.95
N GLY A 227 -9.19 7.42 2.18
CA GLY A 227 -9.89 8.48 1.47
C GLY A 227 -11.36 8.19 1.19
N VAL A 228 -12.19 9.22 1.34
CA VAL A 228 -13.67 9.14 1.26
C VAL A 228 -14.10 8.58 -0.10
N ARG A 229 -13.52 9.11 -1.19
CA ARG A 229 -13.85 8.68 -2.55
C ARG A 229 -13.59 7.18 -2.78
N SER A 230 -12.56 6.62 -2.17
CA SER A 230 -12.26 5.19 -2.27
C SER A 230 -13.26 4.36 -1.47
N ALA A 231 -13.57 4.78 -0.24
CA ALA A 231 -14.57 4.14 0.59
C ALA A 231 -15.95 4.17 -0.07
N GLU A 232 -16.36 5.30 -0.64
CA GLU A 232 -17.61 5.46 -1.38
C GLU A 232 -17.66 4.59 -2.64
N ALA A 233 -16.57 4.54 -3.42
CA ALA A 233 -16.51 3.68 -4.60
C ALA A 233 -16.61 2.19 -4.23
N PHE A 234 -16.01 1.77 -3.13
CA PHE A 234 -16.15 0.40 -2.62
C PHE A 234 -17.56 0.14 -2.09
N ALA A 235 -18.13 1.06 -1.31
CA ALA A 235 -19.48 0.94 -0.78
C ALA A 235 -20.53 0.88 -1.92
N ALA A 236 -20.36 1.70 -2.96
CA ALA A 236 -21.23 1.66 -4.14
C ALA A 236 -21.18 0.30 -4.85
N TRP A 237 -19.97 -0.22 -5.10
CA TRP A 237 -19.80 -1.55 -5.65
C TRP A 237 -20.43 -2.64 -4.78
N LEU A 238 -20.25 -2.55 -3.45
CA LEU A 238 -20.81 -3.53 -2.52
C LEU A 238 -22.33 -3.50 -2.49
N ARG A 239 -22.95 -2.30 -2.52
CA ARG A 239 -24.42 -2.15 -2.61
C ARG A 239 -24.95 -2.74 -3.91
N GLU A 240 -24.28 -2.47 -5.03
CA GLU A 240 -24.64 -3.03 -6.33
C GLU A 240 -24.54 -4.57 -6.31
N ARG A 241 -23.44 -5.11 -5.76
CA ARG A 241 -23.21 -6.56 -5.68
C ARG A 241 -24.25 -7.28 -4.80
N LEU A 242 -24.64 -6.66 -3.69
CA LEU A 242 -25.63 -7.17 -2.75
C LEU A 242 -27.08 -6.82 -3.16
N LYS A 243 -27.28 -6.11 -4.28
CA LYS A 243 -28.60 -5.65 -4.78
C LYS A 243 -29.38 -4.84 -3.74
N LEU A 244 -28.68 -4.04 -2.94
CA LEU A 244 -29.29 -3.17 -1.95
C LEU A 244 -29.84 -1.92 -2.65
N ALA A 245 -31.02 -1.46 -2.24
CA ALA A 245 -31.56 -0.19 -2.72
C ALA A 245 -30.57 0.95 -2.40
N GLU A 246 -30.40 1.89 -3.32
CA GLU A 246 -29.59 3.08 -3.07
C GLU A 246 -30.11 3.79 -1.83
N THR A 247 -29.35 3.70 -0.74
CA THR A 247 -29.61 4.48 0.45
C THR A 247 -29.16 5.89 0.12
N GLU A 248 -30.09 6.85 0.05
CA GLU A 248 -29.75 8.27 -0.13
C GLU A 248 -28.63 8.65 0.86
N PRO A 249 -27.59 9.36 0.40
CA PRO A 249 -26.52 9.81 1.28
C PRO A 249 -27.12 10.74 2.33
N ARG A 250 -27.32 10.22 3.54
CA ARG A 250 -27.56 11.05 4.72
C ARG A 250 -26.27 11.80 5.00
N LEU A 251 -26.14 12.98 4.39
CA LEU A 251 -25.22 14.03 4.82
C LEU A 251 -25.69 14.49 6.20
N SER A 252 -25.40 13.72 7.24
CA SER A 252 -25.46 14.19 8.61
C SER A 252 -24.30 15.15 8.82
N GLY A 253 -24.64 16.41 9.05
CA GLY A 253 -23.71 17.50 9.34
C GLY A 253 -23.07 17.44 10.71
#